data_AF-A0A380TIA6-F1
#
_entry.id   AF-A0A380TIA6-F1
#
_cell.length_a   1.000
_cell.length_b   1.000
_cell.length_c   1.000
_cell.angle_alpha   90.00
_cell.angle_beta   90.00
_cell.angle_gamma   90.00
#
_symmetry.space_group_name_H-M   'P 1'
#
loop_
_entity.id
_entity.type
_entity.pdbx_description
1 polymer ?
#
loop_
_entity_poly.entity_id
_entity_poly.type
_entity_poly.pdbx_seq_one_letter_code
_entity_poly.pdbx_strand_id
1 'polypeptide(L)'
;MSALPSPDDRAVIHLNAVEALVLYDLLARWTAHGSERPTHPVPPECFESSGEVGVLVRLLGRLESQLVSPFADNYFEFVDNARKTLEEQVGDMKLLSCD
;
A
#
# COMPACT_ATOMS: atom_id res chain seq x y z
N MET A 1 25.46 10.71 -17.80
CA MET A 1 24.17 11.29 -18.23
C MET A 1 23.17 10.16 -18.24
N SER A 2 22.33 10.04 -17.20
CA SER A 2 21.26 9.03 -17.18
C SER A 2 20.10 9.57 -18.00
N ALA A 3 19.67 8.83 -19.02
CA ALA A 3 18.52 9.19 -19.83
C ALA A 3 17.27 9.23 -18.93
N LEU A 4 16.47 10.29 -19.07
CA LEU A 4 15.16 10.37 -18.44
C LEU A 4 14.27 9.25 -19.01
N PRO A 5 13.38 8.65 -18.20
CA PRO A 5 12.42 7.68 -18.70
C PRO A 5 11.57 8.29 -19.82
N SER A 6 11.35 7.51 -20.87
CA SER A 6 10.53 7.89 -22.03
C SER A 6 9.08 8.11 -21.58
N PRO A 7 8.32 9.04 -22.18
CA PRO A 7 6.90 9.25 -21.85
C PRO A 7 6.00 8.00 -22.02
N ASP A 8 6.49 6.97 -22.71
CA ASP A 8 5.86 5.65 -22.87
C ASP A 8 6.27 4.61 -21.81
N ASP A 9 7.16 4.95 -20.86
CA ASP A 9 7.55 4.07 -19.75
C ASP A 9 6.46 4.04 -18.66
N ARG A 10 5.23 3.74 -19.07
CA ARG A 10 4.11 3.53 -18.16
C ARG A 10 4.22 2.13 -17.57
N ALA A 11 4.74 2.03 -16.36
CA ALA A 11 4.62 0.82 -15.57
C ALA A 11 3.15 0.64 -15.16
N VAL A 12 2.53 -0.46 -15.60
CA VAL A 12 1.21 -0.87 -15.12
C VAL A 12 1.41 -1.89 -14.02
N ILE A 13 0.97 -1.56 -12.82
CA ILE A 13 1.00 -2.46 -11.66
C ILE A 13 -0.39 -3.05 -11.52
N HIS A 14 -0.49 -4.38 -11.61
CA HIS A 14 -1.72 -5.10 -11.36
C HIS A 14 -1.73 -5.54 -9.90
N LEU A 15 -2.75 -5.10 -9.17
CA LEU A 15 -3.04 -5.56 -7.81
C LEU A 15 -4.47 -6.10 -7.81
N ASN A 16 -4.67 -7.25 -7.19
CA ASN A 16 -6.01 -7.72 -6.87
C ASN A 16 -6.61 -6.88 -5.71
N ALA A 17 -7.91 -7.01 -5.46
CA ALA A 17 -8.60 -6.20 -4.45
C ALA A 17 -8.01 -6.36 -3.04
N VAL A 18 -7.55 -7.56 -2.71
CA VAL A 18 -6.97 -7.90 -1.41
C VAL A 18 -5.59 -7.24 -1.25
N GLU A 19 -4.73 -7.35 -2.26
CA GLU A 19 -3.41 -6.71 -2.30
C GLU A 19 -3.53 -5.18 -2.24
N ALA A 20 -4.48 -4.60 -2.97
CA ALA A 20 -4.71 -3.16 -3.01
C ALA A 20 -5.14 -2.62 -1.64
N LEU A 21 -6.05 -3.32 -0.94
CA LEU A 21 -6.50 -2.95 0.42
C LEU A 21 -5.35 -2.97 1.43
N VAL A 22 -4.54 -4.03 1.43
CA VAL A 22 -3.43 -4.15 2.37
C VAL A 22 -2.31 -3.16 2.06
N LEU A 23 -2.01 -2.91 0.78
CA LEU A 23 -1.05 -1.89 0.37
C LEU A 23 -1.49 -0.50 0.82
N TYR A 24 -2.75 -0.13 0.59
CA TYR A 24 -3.25 1.17 1.04
C TYR A 24 -3.14 1.33 2.56
N ASP A 25 -3.56 0.34 3.35
CA ASP A 25 -3.46 0.39 4.81
C ASP A 25 -2.01 0.51 5.29
N LEU A 26 -1.06 -0.20 4.65
CA LEU A 26 0.37 -0.09 4.94
C LEU A 26 0.89 1.33 4.69
N LEU A 27 0.57 1.90 3.53
CA LEU A 27 0.99 3.25 3.15
C LEU A 27 0.33 4.31 4.03
N ALA A 28 -0.94 4.16 4.38
CA ALA A 28 -1.68 5.10 5.22
C ALA A 28 -1.04 5.19 6.62
N ARG A 29 -0.68 4.02 7.19
CA ARG A 29 0.10 3.92 8.42
C ARG A 29 1.48 4.59 8.30
N TRP A 30 2.16 4.48 7.17
CA TRP A 30 3.44 5.16 6.96
C TRP A 30 3.35 6.69 6.97
N THR A 31 2.23 7.26 6.53
CA THR A 31 2.07 8.72 6.43
C THR A 31 1.41 9.39 7.64
N ALA A 32 0.76 8.63 8.51
CA ALA A 32 0.09 9.19 9.69
C ALA A 32 1.10 9.57 10.79
N HIS A 33 1.64 10.79 10.72
CA HIS A 33 2.30 11.45 11.84
C HIS A 33 1.22 12.05 12.77
N GLY A 34 0.85 11.31 13.81
CA GLY A 34 0.10 11.80 14.98
C GLY A 34 -1.43 11.80 14.87
N SER A 35 -2.08 10.74 15.39
CA SER A 35 -2.93 10.73 16.60
C SER A 35 -3.70 9.42 16.70
N GLU A 36 -4.08 8.79 15.59
CA GLU A 36 -4.63 7.42 15.60
C GLU A 36 -4.08 6.60 14.41
N ARG A 37 -3.24 5.61 14.80
CA ARG A 37 -2.43 4.63 14.05
C ARG A 37 -1.36 5.18 13.07
N PRO A 38 -0.04 5.04 13.36
CA PRO A 38 0.60 3.97 14.16
C PRO A 38 1.55 4.41 15.29
N THR A 39 1.90 3.41 16.12
CA THR A 39 2.81 3.38 17.27
C THR A 39 4.31 3.59 16.95
N HIS A 40 4.69 3.83 15.69
CA HIS A 40 6.04 4.24 15.32
C HIS A 40 5.96 5.22 14.14
N PRO A 41 6.18 6.53 14.36
CA PRO A 41 6.31 7.47 13.26
C PRO A 41 7.52 7.11 12.42
N VAL A 42 7.36 7.01 11.10
CA VAL A 42 8.49 6.81 10.18
C VAL A 42 9.38 8.05 10.27
N PRO A 43 10.69 7.91 10.59
CA PRO A 43 11.60 9.04 10.64
C PRO A 43 11.64 9.75 9.28
N PRO A 44 11.75 11.09 9.24
CA PRO A 44 11.98 11.84 8.00
C PRO A 44 13.17 11.32 7.19
N GLU A 45 14.10 10.63 7.85
CA GLU A 45 15.30 9.97 7.32
C GLU A 45 15.00 8.82 6.35
N CYS A 46 13.77 8.30 6.32
CA CYS A 46 13.36 7.26 5.38
C CYS A 46 13.06 7.77 3.97
N PHE A 47 13.11 9.09 3.74
CA PHE A 47 12.90 9.70 2.44
C PHE A 47 14.17 10.41 1.97
N GLU A 48 14.64 10.08 0.77
CA GLU A 48 15.79 10.71 0.13
C GLU A 48 15.40 12.06 -0.50
N SER A 49 14.11 12.28 -0.80
CA SER A 49 13.64 13.54 -1.39
C SER A 49 12.18 13.90 -1.06
N SER A 50 11.84 15.19 -1.18
CA SER A 50 10.45 15.65 -1.11
C SER A 50 9.57 15.10 -2.24
N GLY A 51 10.18 14.64 -3.34
CA GLY A 51 9.48 13.98 -4.44
C GLY A 51 8.86 12.65 -4.01
N GLU A 52 9.55 11.88 -3.16
CA GLU A 52 9.06 10.59 -2.65
C GLU A 52 7.82 10.78 -1.77
N VAL A 53 7.86 11.77 -0.87
CA VAL A 53 6.70 12.16 -0.06
C VAL A 53 5.53 12.60 -0.95
N GLY A 54 5.78 13.41 -1.98
CA GLY A 54 4.75 13.88 -2.91
C GLY A 54 4.15 12.77 -3.79
N VAL A 55 4.92 11.74 -4.14
CA VAL A 55 4.40 10.54 -4.82
C VAL A 55 3.52 9.73 -3.87
N LEU A 56 3.99 9.50 -2.63
CA LEU A 56 3.28 8.73 -1.63
C LEU A 56 1.92 9.35 -1.27
N VAL A 57 1.87 10.66 -1.01
CA VAL A 57 0.61 11.37 -0.70
C VAL A 57 -0.39 11.30 -1.87
N ARG A 58 0.09 11.46 -3.10
CA ARG A 58 -0.78 11.37 -4.30
C ARG A 58 -1.29 9.95 -4.53
N LEU A 59 -0.47 8.94 -4.30
CA LEU A 59 -0.89 7.55 -4.40
C LEU A 59 -1.95 7.23 -3.36
N LEU A 60 -1.75 7.68 -2.12
CA LEU A 60 -2.70 7.50 -1.03
C LEU A 60 -4.06 8.12 -1.34
N GLY A 61 -4.13 9.38 -1.77
CA GLY A 61 -5.41 10.00 -2.12
C GLY A 61 -6.15 9.28 -3.25
N ARG A 62 -5.43 8.71 -4.22
CA ARG A 62 -6.03 7.89 -5.28
C ARG A 62 -6.59 6.58 -4.74
N LEU A 63 -5.82 5.88 -3.91
CA LEU A 63 -6.23 4.62 -3.31
C LEU A 63 -7.40 4.81 -2.32
N GLU A 64 -7.37 5.87 -1.51
CA GLU A 64 -8.45 6.21 -0.58
C GLU A 64 -9.78 6.38 -1.30
N SER A 65 -9.80 7.12 -2.41
CA SER A 65 -11.01 7.32 -3.22
C SER A 65 -11.59 6.02 -3.81
N GLN A 66 -10.75 4.99 -3.98
CA GLN A 66 -11.12 3.72 -4.59
C GLN A 66 -11.44 2.63 -3.56
N LEU A 67 -10.78 2.66 -2.40
CA LEU A 67 -10.76 1.54 -1.45
C LEU A 67 -11.34 1.89 -0.09
N VAL A 68 -11.39 3.16 0.29
CA VAL A 68 -11.93 3.60 1.58
C VAL A 68 -13.30 4.23 1.40
N SER A 69 -13.41 5.23 0.52
CA SER A 69 -14.66 5.97 0.34
C SER A 69 -15.88 5.06 0.06
N PRO A 70 -15.77 3.97 -0.71
CA PRO A 70 -16.90 3.06 -0.94
C PRO A 70 -17.25 2.14 0.25
N PHE A 71 -16.33 1.96 1.20
CA PHE A 71 -16.43 0.95 2.27
C PHE A 71 -16.22 1.56 3.67
N ALA A 72 -16.30 2.88 3.81
CA ALA A 72 -15.84 3.62 4.99
C ALA A 72 -16.31 3.01 6.33
N ASP A 73 -17.57 2.60 6.42
CA ASP A 73 -18.17 2.04 7.64
C ASP A 73 -17.58 0.67 8.04
N ASN A 74 -17.11 -0.12 7.06
CA ASN A 74 -16.64 -1.49 7.25
C ASN A 74 -15.16 -1.66 6.84
N TYR A 75 -14.46 -0.56 6.58
CA TYR A 75 -13.13 -0.57 5.98
C TYR A 75 -12.14 -1.44 6.78
N PHE A 76 -12.15 -1.30 8.11
CA PHE A 76 -11.26 -2.08 8.97
C PHE A 76 -11.54 -3.59 8.92
N GLU A 77 -12.81 -3.99 8.80
CA GLU A 77 -13.20 -5.40 8.66
C GLU A 77 -12.69 -5.98 7.33
N PHE A 78 -12.84 -5.22 6.24
CA PHE A 78 -12.31 -5.61 4.93
C PHE A 78 -10.80 -5.74 4.92
N VAL A 79 -10.07 -4.83 5.59
CA VAL A 79 -8.62 -4.91 5.73
C VAL A 79 -8.21 -6.16 6.52
N ASP A 80 -8.87 -6.45 7.63
CA ASP A 80 -8.53 -7.63 8.45
C ASP A 80 -8.83 -8.95 7.72
N ASN A 81 -9.92 -9.02 6.97
CA ASN A 81 -10.23 -10.17 6.12
C ASN A 81 -9.22 -10.30 4.97
N ALA A 82 -8.86 -9.20 4.32
CA ALA A 82 -7.87 -9.17 3.26
C ALA A 82 -6.50 -9.69 3.74
N ARG A 83 -6.04 -9.27 4.93
CA ARG A 83 -4.79 -9.76 5.52
C ARG A 83 -4.81 -11.28 5.72
N LYS A 84 -5.88 -11.82 6.31
CA LYS A 84 -6.02 -13.28 6.52
C LYS A 84 -5.96 -14.04 5.21
N THR A 85 -6.68 -13.59 4.19
CA THR A 85 -6.66 -14.22 2.86
C THR A 85 -5.26 -14.24 2.25
N LEU A 86 -4.47 -13.17 2.39
CA LEU A 86 -3.07 -13.18 1.91
C LEU A 86 -2.19 -14.12 2.72
N GLU A 87 -2.35 -14.15 4.05
CA GLU A 87 -1.60 -15.06 4.92
C GLU A 87 -1.85 -16.53 4.55
N GLU A 88 -3.10 -16.89 4.27
CA GLU A 88 -3.49 -18.21 3.78
C GLU A 88 -2.85 -18.52 2.41
N GLN A 89 -2.92 -17.58 1.45
CA GLN A 89 -2.32 -17.75 0.12
C GLN A 89 -0.79 -17.93 0.16
N VAL A 90 -0.11 -17.17 1.02
CA VAL A 90 1.34 -17.30 1.22
C VAL A 90 1.67 -18.63 1.92
N GLY A 91 0.85 -19.06 2.86
CA GLY A 91 0.96 -20.38 3.51
C GLY A 91 0.84 -21.53 2.52
N ASP A 92 -0.17 -21.49 1.65
CA ASP A 92 -0.42 -22.51 0.61
C ASP A 92 0.70 -22.53 -0.44
N MET A 93 1.20 -21.36 -0.85
CA MET A 93 2.33 -21.26 -1.79
C MET A 93 3.61 -21.86 -1.23
N LYS A 94 3.82 -21.77 0.09
CA LYS A 94 4.98 -22.36 0.77
C LYS A 94 4.88 -23.89 0.89
N LEU A 95 3.68 -24.45 0.94
CA LEU A 95 3.45 -25.90 0.92
C LEU A 95 3.64 -26.50 -0.48
N LEU A 96 3.35 -25.73 -1.54
CA LEU A 96 3.53 -26.14 -2.94
C LEU A 96 4.96 -25.98 -3.47
N SER A 97 5.86 -25.33 -2.71
CA SER A 97 7.29 -25.18 -3.07
C SER A 97 8.20 -26.20 -2.38
N CYS A 98 7.64 -27.13 -1.61
CA CYS A 98 8.35 -28.22 -0.95
C CYS A 98 8.07 -29.55 -1.66
N ASP A 99 8.59 -29.71 -2.88
CA ASP A 99 8.76 -31.01 -3.57
C ASP A 99 10.05 -30.95 -4.43
#